data_AF-A0A8C9KFZ0-F1
#
_entry.id   AF-A0A8C9KFZ0-F1
#
_cell.length_a   1.000
_cell.length_b   1.000
_cell.length_c   1.000
_cell.angle_alpha   90.00
_cell.angle_beta   90.00
_cell.angle_gamma   90.00
#
_symmetry.space_group_name_H-M   'P 1'
#
loop_
_entity.id
_entity.type
_entity.pdbx_description
1 polymer ?
#
loop_
_entity_poly.entity_id
_entity_poly.type
_entity_poly.pdbx_seq_one_letter_code
_entity_poly.pdbx_strand_id
1 'polypeptide(L)'
;MRIFSVFAFMAYCHLLKAPYRKINQRISVDPVTSEHELMCQAEGYPTAEVIWTNSTHQVLNGKTIISVSNMETKLFNVTSTLRINTTANEIFYCTFLQRSSPEGNSTAELVIPEPFLAPANERTHFMILGAILLFLVVVPAVTFCLKKQVRTMDVEKCDTTDMNSKKQNDLQFEET
;
A
#
# COMPACT_ATOMS: atom_id res chain seq x y z
N MET A 1 15.67 46.44 -46.54
CA MET A 1 16.54 45.31 -46.13
C MET A 1 16.86 45.26 -44.63
N ARG A 2 16.91 46.38 -43.90
CA ARG A 2 17.17 46.37 -42.43
C ARG A 2 16.02 45.87 -41.56
N ILE A 3 14.77 46.05 -42.01
CA ILE A 3 13.56 45.68 -41.27
C ILE A 3 13.38 44.14 -41.20
N PHE A 4 13.69 43.41 -42.28
CA PHE A 4 13.65 41.94 -42.31
C PHE A 4 14.66 41.29 -41.34
N SER A 5 15.79 41.96 -41.07
CA SER A 5 16.76 41.50 -40.07
C SER A 5 16.18 41.59 -38.64
N VAL A 6 15.54 42.71 -38.29
CA VAL A 6 14.93 42.88 -36.95
C VAL A 6 13.83 41.84 -36.68
N PHE A 7 12.98 41.54 -37.67
CA PHE A 7 11.95 40.51 -37.53
C PHE A 7 12.52 39.09 -37.44
N ALA A 8 13.62 38.79 -38.13
CA ALA A 8 14.32 37.51 -38.00
C ALA A 8 14.97 37.34 -36.62
N PHE A 9 15.57 38.40 -36.06
CA PHE A 9 16.13 38.39 -34.70
C PHE A 9 15.07 38.24 -33.60
N MET A 10 13.91 38.90 -33.74
CA MET A 10 12.80 38.77 -32.78
C MET A 10 12.14 37.38 -32.81
N ALA A 11 12.05 36.74 -33.99
CA ALA A 11 11.56 35.37 -34.12
C ALA A 11 12.52 34.33 -33.51
N TYR A 12 13.83 34.57 -33.53
CA TYR A 12 14.84 33.66 -32.98
C TYR A 12 14.79 33.59 -31.44
N CYS A 13 14.48 34.68 -30.76
CA CYS A 13 14.33 34.71 -29.30
C CYS A 13 13.12 33.91 -28.77
N HIS A 14 12.09 33.68 -29.59
CA HIS A 14 10.95 32.86 -29.23
C HIS A 14 11.21 31.35 -29.41
N LEU A 15 12.20 30.96 -30.21
CA LEU A 15 12.48 29.55 -30.54
C LEU A 15 13.33 28.80 -29.51
N LEU A 16 13.95 29.51 -28.56
CA LEU A 16 14.84 28.93 -27.54
C LEU A 16 14.20 28.90 -26.13
N LYS A 17 12.88 28.89 -26.03
CA LYS A 17 12.19 28.76 -24.74
C LYS A 17 11.81 27.30 -24.52
N ALA A 18 12.40 26.68 -23.50
CA ALA A 18 12.03 25.35 -23.04
C ALA A 18 11.24 25.50 -21.73
N PRO A 19 9.92 25.61 -21.76
CA PRO A 19 9.13 25.87 -20.55
C PRO A 19 9.12 24.66 -19.61
N TYR A 20 8.99 24.92 -18.31
CA TYR A 20 8.94 23.93 -17.22
C TYR A 20 7.60 23.16 -17.15
N ARG A 21 7.06 22.72 -18.29
CA ARG A 21 5.71 22.10 -18.39
C ARG A 21 5.60 20.73 -17.72
N LYS A 22 6.70 19.99 -17.64
CA LYS A 22 6.73 18.65 -17.05
C LYS A 22 7.27 18.73 -15.63
N ILE A 23 6.35 18.85 -14.67
CA ILE A 23 6.69 18.90 -13.25
C ILE A 23 6.55 17.50 -12.66
N ASN A 24 7.65 16.97 -12.14
CA ASN A 24 7.70 15.76 -11.35
C ASN A 24 7.49 16.12 -9.88
N GLN A 25 6.48 15.54 -9.24
CA GLN A 25 6.13 15.84 -7.86
C GLN A 25 6.24 14.60 -6.96
N ARG A 26 6.62 14.81 -5.71
CA ARG A 26 6.68 13.76 -4.69
C ARG A 26 6.22 14.29 -3.33
N ILE A 27 5.59 13.41 -2.56
CA ILE A 27 5.15 13.67 -1.20
C ILE A 27 5.70 12.53 -0.34
N SER A 28 6.37 12.87 0.75
CA SER A 28 6.89 11.93 1.73
C SER A 28 6.73 12.49 3.13
N VAL A 29 6.79 11.62 4.14
CA VAL A 29 6.78 12.02 5.55
C VAL A 29 8.16 11.72 6.12
N ASP A 30 8.78 12.71 6.77
CA ASP A 30 10.05 12.53 7.44
C ASP A 30 9.85 11.61 8.66
N PRO A 31 10.53 10.45 8.75
CA PRO A 31 10.32 9.50 9.84
C PRO A 31 10.82 10.01 11.19
N VAL A 32 11.64 11.06 11.22
CA VAL A 32 12.21 11.65 12.44
C VAL A 32 11.34 12.80 12.94
N THR A 33 11.01 13.75 12.06
CA THR A 33 10.24 14.94 12.45
C THR A 33 8.74 14.79 12.29
N SER A 34 8.27 13.75 11.60
CA SER A 34 6.87 13.55 11.20
C SER A 34 6.30 14.69 10.33
N GLU A 35 7.16 15.54 9.77
CA GLU A 35 6.76 16.60 8.86
C GLU A 35 6.55 16.06 7.44
N HIS A 36 5.68 16.70 6.68
CA HIS A 36 5.50 16.40 5.27
C HIS A 36 6.60 17.11 4.47
N GLU A 37 7.32 16.33 3.66
CA GLU A 37 8.28 16.81 2.68
C GLU A 37 7.68 16.70 1.28
N LEU A 38 7.37 17.85 0.71
CA LEU A 38 6.84 18.06 -0.63
C LEU A 38 8.00 18.40 -1.55
N MET A 39 8.09 17.77 -2.71
CA MET A 39 9.14 18.03 -3.70
C MET A 39 8.53 18.27 -5.08
N CYS A 40 9.03 19.28 -5.78
CA CYS A 40 8.73 19.54 -7.18
C CYS A 40 10.02 19.70 -7.97
N GLN A 41 10.07 19.08 -9.14
CA GLN A 41 11.23 19.08 -10.01
C GLN A 41 10.79 19.28 -11.46
N ALA A 42 11.44 20.19 -12.17
CA ALA A 42 11.19 20.40 -13.58
C ALA A 42 12.46 20.84 -14.32
N GLU A 43 12.53 20.54 -15.62
CA GLU A 43 13.61 20.98 -16.49
C GLU A 43 13.13 22.02 -17.49
N GLY A 44 13.94 23.05 -17.71
CA GLY A 44 13.57 24.15 -18.59
C GLY A 44 14.67 25.20 -18.79
N TYR A 45 14.39 26.16 -19.66
CA TYR A 45 15.23 27.30 -19.97
C TYR A 45 14.37 28.52 -20.34
N PRO A 46 14.71 29.73 -19.85
CA PRO A 46 15.82 30.05 -18.94
C PRO A 46 15.53 29.62 -17.50
N THR A 47 16.42 29.89 -16.54
CA THR A 47 16.22 29.56 -15.13
C THR A 47 14.90 30.13 -14.58
N ALA A 48 14.14 29.33 -13.83
CA ALA A 48 12.93 29.74 -13.13
C ALA A 48 13.13 29.82 -11.62
N GLU A 49 12.35 30.71 -10.99
CA GLU A 49 12.16 30.74 -9.54
C GLU A 49 11.00 29.82 -9.16
N VAL A 50 11.02 29.28 -7.93
CA VAL A 50 9.95 28.42 -7.46
C VAL A 50 9.26 29.06 -6.26
N ILE A 51 7.94 29.22 -6.36
CA ILE A 51 7.09 29.78 -5.31
C ILE A 51 6.16 28.67 -4.83
N TRP A 52 6.15 28.45 -3.52
CA TRP A 52 5.18 27.59 -2.87
C TRP A 52 4.02 28.40 -2.32
N THR A 53 2.80 27.93 -2.51
CA THR A 53 1.61 28.52 -1.88
C THR A 53 0.69 27.45 -1.31
N ASN A 54 -0.06 27.78 -0.26
CA ASN A 54 -1.13 26.92 0.25
C ASN A 54 -2.46 27.17 -0.50
N SER A 55 -3.53 26.50 -0.05
CA SER A 55 -4.89 26.69 -0.57
C SER A 55 -5.41 28.13 -0.48
N THR A 56 -4.92 28.94 0.46
CA THR A 56 -5.28 30.37 0.61
C THR A 56 -4.33 31.29 -0.16
N HIS A 57 -3.47 30.74 -1.02
CA HIS A 57 -2.44 31.44 -1.80
C HIS A 57 -1.41 32.21 -0.97
N GLN A 58 -1.25 31.87 0.31
CA GLN A 58 -0.16 32.41 1.14
C GLN A 58 1.17 31.81 0.70
N VAL A 59 2.18 32.67 0.53
CA VAL A 59 3.52 32.26 0.11
C VAL A 59 4.25 31.56 1.25
N LEU A 60 4.80 30.38 0.95
CA LEU A 60 5.57 29.55 1.86
C LEU A 60 7.05 29.53 1.46
N ASN A 61 7.92 29.33 2.45
CA ASN A 61 9.36 29.26 2.23
C ASN A 61 9.80 27.82 1.94
N GLY A 62 10.09 27.53 0.68
CA GLY A 62 10.70 26.27 0.24
C GLY A 62 12.20 26.42 -0.03
N LYS A 63 12.94 25.31 0.02
CA LYS A 63 14.34 25.23 -0.37
C LYS A 63 14.43 24.88 -1.85
N THR A 64 15.06 25.73 -2.66
CA THR A 64 15.24 25.49 -4.09
C THR A 64 16.70 25.25 -4.43
N ILE A 65 16.95 24.21 -5.23
CA ILE A 65 18.25 23.81 -5.75
C ILE A 65 18.16 23.86 -7.28
N ILE A 66 19.11 24.53 -7.90
CA ILE A 66 19.18 24.69 -9.35
C ILE A 66 20.47 24.03 -9.83
N SER A 67 20.35 23.12 -10.79
CA SER A 67 21.47 22.49 -11.45
C SER A 67 21.31 22.57 -12.97
N VAL A 68 22.42 22.40 -13.70
CA VAL A 68 22.37 22.27 -15.16
C VAL A 68 22.10 20.81 -15.48
N SER A 69 21.01 20.53 -16.21
CA SER A 69 20.63 19.14 -16.51
C SER A 69 21.55 18.53 -17.56
N ASN A 70 21.89 19.29 -18.60
CA ASN A 70 22.75 18.85 -19.70
C ASN A 70 23.54 20.03 -20.27
N MET A 71 24.86 19.86 -20.36
CA MET A 71 25.81 20.91 -20.79
C MET A 71 25.67 21.31 -22.27
N GLU A 72 25.18 20.41 -23.13
CA GLU A 72 24.98 20.66 -24.57
C GLU A 72 23.68 21.43 -24.82
N THR A 73 22.59 21.04 -24.15
CA THR A 73 21.27 21.68 -24.29
C THR A 73 21.13 22.94 -23.43
N LYS A 74 22.00 23.12 -22.43
CA LYS A 74 22.01 24.24 -21.48
C LYS A 74 20.69 24.43 -20.72
N LEU A 75 19.92 23.36 -20.54
CA LEU A 75 18.70 23.38 -19.73
C LEU A 75 19.03 23.34 -18.24
N PHE A 76 18.18 23.97 -17.44
CA PHE A 76 18.26 23.97 -15.99
C PHE A 76 17.28 22.96 -15.41
N ASN A 77 17.77 22.07 -14.55
CA ASN A 77 16.95 21.24 -13.67
C ASN A 77 16.77 21.99 -12.36
N VAL A 78 15.53 22.37 -12.08
CA VAL A 78 15.16 23.10 -10.88
C VAL A 78 14.38 22.17 -9.99
N THR A 79 14.88 21.92 -8.79
CA THR A 79 14.26 21.08 -7.76
C THR A 79 13.98 21.92 -6.53
N SER A 80 12.74 21.95 -6.05
CA SER A 80 12.35 22.66 -4.85
C SER A 80 11.69 21.71 -3.86
N THR A 81 12.05 21.84 -2.58
CA THR A 81 11.50 21.07 -1.46
C THR A 81 10.85 21.99 -0.43
N LEU A 82 9.63 21.67 -0.02
CA LEU A 82 8.91 22.33 1.06
C LEU A 82 8.72 21.34 2.20
N ARG A 83 9.17 21.73 3.39
CA ARG A 83 8.95 20.98 4.64
C ARG A 83 7.91 21.71 5.46
N ILE A 84 6.83 21.02 5.81
CA ILE A 84 5.71 21.63 6.52
C ILE A 84 4.99 20.61 7.40
N ASN A 85 4.51 21.08 8.56
CA ASN A 85 3.58 20.34 9.38
C ASN A 85 2.15 20.71 8.96
N THR A 86 1.38 19.73 8.50
CA THR A 86 0.09 19.91 7.82
C THR A 86 -0.77 18.65 8.00
N THR A 87 -2.08 18.78 7.77
CA THR A 87 -3.04 17.68 7.86
C THR A 87 -3.34 17.04 6.50
N ALA A 88 -4.03 15.90 6.53
CA ALA A 88 -4.50 15.24 5.32
C ALA A 88 -5.45 16.13 4.53
N ASN A 89 -5.46 15.97 3.20
CA ASN A 89 -6.30 16.70 2.26
C ASN A 89 -6.01 18.22 2.15
N GLU A 90 -4.95 18.72 2.78
CA GLU A 90 -4.45 20.06 2.49
C GLU A 90 -3.79 20.11 1.11
N ILE A 91 -3.95 21.24 0.41
CA ILE A 91 -3.48 21.45 -0.95
C ILE A 91 -2.37 22.49 -0.95
N PHE A 92 -1.29 22.16 -1.65
CA PHE A 92 -0.14 23.03 -1.88
C PHE A 92 0.13 23.16 -3.37
N TYR A 93 0.55 24.34 -3.78
CA TYR A 93 0.92 24.64 -5.15
C TYR A 93 2.40 24.98 -5.24
N CYS A 94 3.08 24.35 -6.19
CA CYS A 94 4.44 24.71 -6.57
C CYS A 94 4.41 25.38 -7.94
N THR A 95 4.77 26.66 -8.02
CA THR A 95 4.78 27.43 -9.26
C THR A 95 6.21 27.76 -9.68
N PHE A 96 6.59 27.30 -10.87
CA PHE A 96 7.82 27.70 -11.55
C PHE A 96 7.56 29.02 -12.29
N LEU A 97 8.12 30.11 -11.79
CA LEU A 97 7.98 31.47 -12.30
C LEU A 97 9.14 31.82 -13.24
N GLN A 98 8.83 32.17 -14.49
CA GLN A 98 9.81 32.68 -15.45
C GLN A 98 9.68 34.20 -15.59
N ARG A 99 10.66 34.96 -15.08
CA ARG A 99 10.65 36.44 -15.16
C ARG A 99 10.58 36.97 -16.60
N SER A 100 11.14 36.23 -17.56
CA SER A 100 11.19 36.63 -18.97
C SER A 100 9.90 36.32 -19.73
N SER A 101 8.97 35.54 -19.17
CA SER A 101 7.76 35.09 -19.85
C SER A 101 6.70 34.63 -18.84
N PRO A 102 5.75 35.49 -18.44
CA PRO A 102 4.66 35.11 -17.52
C PRO A 102 3.80 33.96 -18.05
N GLU A 103 3.64 33.85 -19.37
CA GLU A 103 2.97 32.73 -20.06
C GLU A 103 3.73 31.38 -19.91
N GLY A 104 4.99 31.43 -19.48
CA GLY A 104 5.82 30.25 -19.23
C GLY A 104 5.69 29.69 -17.82
N ASN A 105 4.86 30.30 -16.96
CA ASN A 105 4.66 29.83 -15.60
C ASN A 105 4.01 28.44 -15.63
N SER A 106 4.52 27.53 -14.81
CA SER A 106 3.99 26.17 -14.71
C SER A 106 3.76 25.84 -13.24
N THR A 107 2.53 25.44 -12.92
CA THR A 107 2.11 25.17 -11.55
C THR A 107 1.73 23.70 -11.41
N ALA A 108 2.20 23.07 -10.35
CA ALA A 108 1.79 21.74 -9.93
C ALA A 108 0.99 21.81 -8.62
N GLU A 109 0.01 20.93 -8.49
CA GLU A 109 -0.85 20.80 -7.32
C GLU A 109 -0.53 19.50 -6.57
N LEU A 110 -0.28 19.63 -5.27
CA LEU A 110 0.09 18.55 -4.38
C LEU A 110 -0.94 18.49 -3.26
N VAL A 111 -1.65 17.37 -3.17
CA VAL A 111 -2.64 17.10 -2.13
C VAL A 111 -2.04 16.12 -1.14
N ILE A 112 -2.05 16.47 0.15
CA ILE A 112 -1.55 15.57 1.20
C ILE A 112 -2.43 14.33 1.27
N PRO A 113 -1.89 13.11 1.05
CA PRO A 113 -2.68 11.90 1.08
C PRO A 113 -3.18 11.61 2.49
N GLU A 114 -4.37 11.01 2.59
CA GLU A 114 -4.87 10.52 3.87
C GLU A 114 -3.94 9.42 4.42
N PRO A 115 -3.65 9.43 5.74
CA PRO A 115 -2.89 8.36 6.38
C PRO A 115 -3.53 7.03 6.07
N PHE A 116 -2.82 6.17 5.35
CA PHE A 116 -3.30 4.83 5.07
C PHE A 116 -3.30 4.04 6.39
N LEU A 117 -4.45 3.98 7.04
CA LEU A 117 -4.71 3.03 8.12
C LEU A 117 -4.77 1.66 7.46
N ALA A 118 -3.61 1.01 7.32
CA ALA A 118 -3.56 -0.37 6.88
C ALA A 118 -4.54 -1.17 7.73
N PRO A 119 -5.49 -1.91 7.12
CA PRO A 119 -6.40 -2.73 7.90
C PRO A 119 -5.54 -3.67 8.74
N ALA A 120 -5.59 -3.47 10.04
CA ALA A 120 -4.96 -4.36 10.98
C ALA A 120 -5.58 -5.74 10.70
N ASN A 121 -4.73 -6.63 10.19
CA ASN A 121 -4.88 -8.07 10.34
C ASN A 121 -5.80 -8.82 9.35
N GLU A 122 -5.43 -8.87 8.06
CA GLU A 122 -5.99 -9.86 7.12
C GLU A 122 -5.43 -11.28 7.31
N ARG A 123 -4.31 -11.46 8.04
CA ARG A 123 -3.75 -12.80 8.28
C ARG A 123 -4.56 -13.63 9.26
N THR A 124 -5.29 -13.00 10.19
CA THR A 124 -6.06 -13.73 11.20
C THR A 124 -7.35 -14.34 10.63
N HIS A 125 -7.93 -13.75 9.59
CA HIS A 125 -9.11 -14.34 8.93
C HIS A 125 -8.79 -15.69 8.28
N PHE A 126 -7.66 -15.80 7.57
CA PHE A 126 -7.21 -17.07 6.99
C PHE A 126 -6.81 -18.10 8.06
N MET A 127 -6.18 -17.65 9.16
CA MET A 127 -5.82 -18.53 10.28
C MET A 127 -7.05 -19.08 11.00
N ILE A 128 -8.09 -18.25 11.22
CA ILE A 128 -9.36 -18.68 11.84
C ILE A 128 -10.11 -19.63 10.90
N LEU A 129 -10.21 -19.32 9.61
CA LEU A 129 -10.90 -20.16 8.63
C LEU A 129 -10.25 -21.55 8.52
N GLY A 130 -8.91 -21.60 8.50
CA GLY A 130 -8.16 -22.86 8.51
C GLY A 130 -8.41 -23.70 9.78
N ALA A 131 -8.46 -23.07 10.96
CA ALA A 131 -8.75 -23.75 12.21
C ALA A 131 -10.16 -24.35 12.23
N ILE A 132 -11.18 -23.60 11.80
CA ILE A 132 -12.57 -24.07 11.73
C ILE A 132 -12.68 -25.30 10.82
N LEU A 133 -12.06 -25.25 9.65
CA LEU A 133 -12.11 -26.35 8.68
C LEU A 133 -11.44 -27.62 9.23
N LEU A 134 -10.36 -27.46 9.98
CA LEU A 134 -9.64 -28.56 10.63
C LEU A 134 -10.47 -29.21 11.74
N PHE A 135 -11.15 -28.41 12.58
CA PHE A 135 -12.10 -28.92 13.57
C PHE A 135 -13.28 -29.67 12.93
N LEU A 136 -13.83 -29.15 11.83
CA LEU A 136 -14.92 -29.79 11.10
C LEU A 136 -14.55 -31.13 10.49
N VAL A 137 -13.27 -31.43 10.25
CA VAL A 137 -12.82 -32.73 9.75
C VAL A 137 -12.45 -33.68 10.89
N VAL A 138 -11.71 -33.18 11.89
CA VAL A 138 -11.19 -34.02 12.98
C VAL A 138 -12.29 -34.50 13.92
N VAL A 139 -13.25 -33.64 14.28
CA VAL A 139 -14.35 -34.01 15.19
C VAL A 139 -15.23 -35.14 14.62
N PRO A 140 -15.73 -35.10 13.37
CA PRO A 140 -16.47 -36.22 12.80
C PRO A 140 -15.61 -37.46 12.61
N ALA A 141 -14.33 -37.33 12.25
CA ALA A 141 -13.43 -38.48 12.14
C ALA A 141 -13.25 -39.19 13.50
N VAL A 142 -13.02 -38.45 14.58
CA VAL A 142 -12.86 -39.00 15.93
C VAL A 142 -14.16 -39.62 16.43
N THR A 143 -15.30 -38.95 16.27
CA THR A 143 -16.61 -39.50 16.67
C THR A 143 -16.99 -40.75 15.87
N PHE A 144 -16.63 -40.82 14.58
CA PHE A 144 -16.77 -42.01 13.77
C PHE A 144 -15.84 -43.14 14.25
N CYS A 145 -14.58 -42.84 14.56
CA CYS A 145 -13.63 -43.81 15.11
C CYS A 145 -14.09 -44.37 16.46
N LEU A 146 -14.58 -43.53 17.37
CA LEU A 146 -15.12 -43.95 18.67
C LEU A 146 -16.38 -44.80 18.49
N LYS A 147 -17.31 -44.41 17.60
CA LYS A 147 -18.49 -45.24 17.28
C LYS A 147 -18.13 -46.59 16.66
N LYS A 148 -17.04 -46.65 15.89
CA LYS A 148 -16.53 -47.90 15.32
C LYS A 148 -15.93 -48.79 16.42
N GLN A 149 -15.19 -48.20 17.36
CA GLN A 149 -14.54 -48.91 18.46
C GLN A 149 -15.56 -49.47 19.47
N VAL A 150 -16.62 -48.71 19.80
CA VAL A 150 -17.75 -49.20 20.61
C VAL A 150 -18.44 -50.37 19.92
N ARG A 151 -18.76 -50.25 18.63
CA ARG A 151 -19.35 -51.36 17.85
C ARG A 151 -18.48 -52.62 17.78
N THR A 152 -17.16 -52.51 17.83
CA THR A 152 -16.27 -53.67 17.90
C THR A 152 -16.18 -54.31 19.28
N MET A 153 -16.38 -53.54 20.37
CA MET A 153 -16.45 -54.11 21.73
C MET A 153 -17.79 -54.80 22.02
N ASP A 154 -18.88 -54.38 21.36
CA ASP A 154 -20.18 -55.05 21.46
C ASP A 154 -20.20 -56.42 20.74
N VAL A 155 -19.31 -56.63 19.76
CA VAL A 155 -19.14 -57.92 19.05
C VAL A 155 -18.34 -58.94 19.87
N GLU A 156 -17.48 -58.48 20.78
CA GLU A 156 -16.64 -59.37 21.62
C GLU A 156 -17.35 -59.84 22.91
N LYS A 157 -18.49 -59.23 23.28
CA LYS A 157 -19.26 -59.60 24.49
C LYS A 157 -20.40 -60.59 24.22
N CYS A 158 -20.19 -61.54 23.33
CA CYS A 158 -21.09 -62.68 23.12
C CYS A 158 -20.31 -63.96 22.77
N ASP A 159 -19.30 -64.32 23.56
CA ASP A 159 -18.89 -65.73 23.63
C ASP A 159 -18.25 -66.06 24.98
N THR A 160 -19.09 -66.34 25.97
CA THR A 160 -18.76 -67.08 27.19
C THR A 160 -20.06 -67.41 27.91
N THR A 161 -20.90 -68.23 27.26
CA THR A 161 -21.99 -68.93 27.96
C THR A 161 -21.59 -70.38 28.12
N ASP A 162 -21.11 -70.64 29.33
CA ASP A 162 -21.06 -71.89 30.08
C ASP A 162 -21.85 -73.06 29.46
N MET A 163 -21.14 -74.11 29.05
CA MET A 163 -21.72 -75.40 28.71
C MET A 163 -21.03 -76.48 29.53
N ASN A 164 -21.67 -76.87 30.64
CA ASN A 164 -22.10 -78.24 30.94
C ASN A 164 -22.00 -78.59 32.44
N SER A 165 -23.09 -78.35 33.17
CA SER A 165 -23.44 -79.12 34.37
C SER A 165 -24.63 -80.04 34.06
N LYS A 166 -24.34 -81.21 33.48
CA LYS A 166 -25.27 -82.34 33.52
C LYS A 166 -24.55 -83.66 33.66
N LYS A 167 -24.06 -83.92 34.87
CA LYS A 167 -24.04 -85.27 35.42
C LYS A 167 -24.37 -85.21 36.90
N GLN A 168 -25.19 -86.17 37.31
CA GLN A 168 -25.50 -86.59 38.69
C GLN A 168 -26.82 -86.04 39.22
N ASN A 169 -27.88 -86.82 38.95
CA ASN A 169 -28.86 -87.29 39.93
C ASN A 169 -29.90 -88.13 39.17
N ASP A 170 -29.63 -89.43 39.06
CA ASP A 170 -30.65 -90.45 38.82
C ASP A 170 -30.29 -91.66 39.70
N LEU A 171 -31.33 -92.26 40.30
CA LEU A 171 -31.36 -93.36 41.29
C LEU A 171 -31.43 -92.93 42.77
N GLN A 172 -32.64 -92.55 43.20
CA GLN A 172 -33.20 -92.86 44.52
C GLN A 172 -34.74 -92.89 44.42
N PHE A 173 -35.29 -94.07 44.18
CA PHE A 173 -36.64 -94.61 44.41
C PHE A 173 -36.41 -96.14 44.25
N GLU A 174 -36.85 -97.09 45.07
CA GLU A 174 -37.71 -97.17 46.25
C GLU A 174 -37.60 -98.63 46.79
N GLU A 175 -37.85 -98.82 48.08
CA GLU A 175 -38.27 -100.05 48.81
C GLU A 175 -37.82 -101.46 48.36
N THR A 176 -37.12 -102.17 49.24
CA THR A 176 -37.65 -103.21 50.18
C THR A 176 -36.50 -104.02 50.76
#